data_AF-A0A6G0TFL8-F1
#
_entry.id   AF-A0A6G0TFL8-F1
#
_cell.length_a   1.000
_cell.length_b   1.000
_cell.length_c   1.000
_cell.angle_alpha   90.00
_cell.angle_beta   90.00
_cell.angle_gamma   90.00
#
_symmetry.space_group_name_H-M   'P 1'
#
loop_
_entity.id
_entity.type
_entity.pdbx_description
1 polymer ?
#
loop_
_entity_poly.entity_id
_entity_poly.type
_entity_poly.pdbx_seq_one_letter_code
_entity_poly.pdbx_strand_id
1 'polypeptide(L)'
;MSVYPILLHAGACLWYVFFWNNFLSNGSNQKESDWDPRYRDIHEMGTRFLTNWNLFIQTLFFGGCLFHDIMKILNGPNWFKLGSKFQTLLSLSFSSILLPVGIFVCVTFWVMYAYDREIIYPKLVDSYIPYWQNHGMHTTILPLILAELFTTRHKFPSVTASMVIFLIFGVIYGVVFLLTYVEKGRWVYPLFGLFSVPISVAIMTVLFVILMSFLFVGIFIQNMYWGKEDVKKRYRKPLKKSS
;
A
#
# COMPACT_ATOMS: atom_id res chain seq x y z
N MET A 1 -22.36 -6.53 14.39
CA MET A 1 -21.12 -6.18 13.68
C MET A 1 -19.97 -6.60 14.58
N SER A 2 -18.90 -7.18 14.06
CA SER A 2 -17.72 -7.46 14.91
C SER A 2 -17.11 -6.13 15.34
N VAL A 3 -16.67 -6.01 16.60
CA VAL A 3 -16.02 -4.79 17.12
C VAL A 3 -14.58 -4.69 16.64
N TYR A 4 -13.95 -5.83 16.31
CA TYR A 4 -12.53 -5.90 15.95
C TYR A 4 -12.15 -5.05 14.72
N PRO A 5 -12.87 -5.07 13.57
CA PRO A 5 -12.54 -4.21 12.43
C PRO A 5 -12.61 -2.72 12.76
N ILE A 6 -13.62 -2.30 13.54
CA ILE A 6 -13.80 -0.90 13.91
C ILE A 6 -12.62 -0.41 14.76
N LEU A 7 -12.19 -1.22 15.74
CA LEU A 7 -11.02 -0.91 16.56
C LEU A 7 -9.73 -0.87 15.75
N LEU A 8 -9.56 -1.80 14.79
CA LEU A 8 -8.44 -1.79 13.87
C LEU A 8 -8.42 -0.51 13.03
N HIS A 9 -9.54 -0.13 12.42
CA HIS A 9 -9.62 1.07 11.58
C HIS A 9 -9.35 2.34 12.40
N ALA A 10 -9.93 2.46 13.60
CA ALA A 10 -9.66 3.58 14.49
C ALA A 10 -8.18 3.65 14.90
N GLY A 11 -7.60 2.52 15.31
CA GLY A 11 -6.18 2.43 15.67
C GLY A 11 -5.25 2.75 14.51
N ALA A 12 -5.53 2.23 13.31
CA ALA A 12 -4.76 2.53 12.10
C ALA A 12 -4.85 4.02 11.72
N CYS A 13 -6.04 4.62 11.80
CA CYS A 13 -6.20 6.05 11.56
C CYS A 13 -5.40 6.91 12.56
N LEU A 14 -5.48 6.59 13.86
CA LEU A 14 -4.69 7.28 14.88
C LEU A 14 -3.19 7.12 14.62
N TRP A 15 -2.74 5.93 14.25
CA TRP A 15 -1.36 5.67 13.85
C TRP A 15 -0.94 6.55 12.67
N TYR A 16 -1.75 6.60 11.59
CA TYR A 16 -1.41 7.40 10.42
C TYR A 16 -1.41 8.91 10.71
N VAL A 17 -2.34 9.41 11.52
CA VAL A 17 -2.34 10.81 11.98
C VAL A 17 -1.05 11.10 12.76
N PHE A 18 -0.69 10.25 13.71
CA PHE A 18 0.54 10.38 14.48
C PHE A 18 1.78 10.34 13.57
N PHE A 19 1.84 9.36 12.66
CA PHE A 19 2.94 9.17 11.74
C PHE A 19 3.12 10.40 10.85
N TRP A 20 2.07 10.86 10.16
CA TRP A 20 2.15 12.01 9.25
C TRP A 20 2.49 13.31 9.97
N ASN A 21 1.93 13.55 11.16
CA ASN A 21 2.24 14.75 11.94
C ASN A 21 3.75 14.85 12.25
N ASN A 22 4.34 13.74 12.69
CA ASN A 22 5.78 13.67 12.99
C ASN A 22 6.64 13.63 11.72
N PHE A 23 6.19 12.95 10.66
CA PHE A 23 6.93 12.83 9.41
C PHE A 23 7.06 14.18 8.71
N LEU A 24 5.97 14.93 8.61
CA LEU A 24 5.95 16.27 8.03
C LEU A 24 6.71 17.27 8.90
N SER A 25 6.57 17.19 10.23
CA SER A 25 7.31 18.07 11.15
C SER A 25 8.82 17.85 11.10
N ASN A 26 9.27 16.60 10.97
CA ASN A 26 10.70 16.30 10.81
C ASN A 26 11.23 16.84 9.47
N GLY A 27 10.45 16.68 8.39
CA GLY A 27 10.81 17.22 7.07
C GLY A 27 10.92 18.76 7.06
N SER A 28 10.01 19.47 7.74
CA SER A 28 10.03 20.94 7.77
C SER A 28 11.17 21.54 8.58
N ASN A 29 11.70 20.80 9.55
CA ASN A 29 12.72 21.30 10.49
C ASN A 29 14.16 21.11 10.00
N GLN A 30 14.37 20.45 8.85
CA GLN A 30 15.70 20.16 8.31
C GLN A 30 16.05 21.12 7.16
N LYS A 31 17.23 21.74 7.23
CA LYS A 31 17.77 22.58 6.15
C LYS A 31 18.59 21.71 5.18
N GLU A 32 18.21 21.74 3.91
CA GLU A 32 18.80 20.96 2.80
C GLU A 32 20.27 21.34 2.49
N SER A 33 20.73 22.49 3.00
CA SER A 33 22.09 23.00 2.84
C SER A 33 23.17 22.09 3.44
N ASP A 34 22.81 21.28 4.43
CA ASP A 34 23.76 20.48 5.22
C ASP A 34 23.91 19.04 4.66
N TRP A 35 23.24 18.75 3.53
CA TRP A 35 23.21 17.42 2.94
C TRP A 35 24.38 17.22 1.98
N ASP A 36 24.94 16.00 2.00
CA ASP A 36 25.88 15.55 0.96
C ASP A 36 25.22 15.77 -0.42
N PRO A 37 25.88 16.44 -1.38
CA PRO A 37 25.32 16.74 -2.70
C PRO A 37 24.71 15.54 -3.43
N ARG A 38 25.15 14.31 -3.14
CA ARG A 38 24.58 13.07 -3.68
C ARG A 38 23.13 12.82 -3.27
N TYR A 39 22.68 13.41 -2.17
CA TYR A 39 21.39 13.18 -1.54
C TYR A 39 20.52 14.44 -1.45
N ARG A 40 21.02 15.57 -1.97
CA ARG A 40 20.40 16.90 -1.81
C ARG A 40 18.93 16.94 -2.23
N ASP A 41 18.51 16.20 -3.26
CA ASP A 41 17.11 16.19 -3.69
C ASP A 41 16.34 14.89 -3.30
N ILE A 42 16.77 14.17 -2.26
CA ILE A 42 15.95 13.07 -1.70
C ILE A 42 14.63 13.61 -1.17
N HIS A 43 14.67 14.76 -0.48
CA HIS A 43 13.46 15.40 0.05
C HIS A 43 12.54 15.88 -1.09
N GLU A 44 13.09 16.55 -2.10
CA GLU A 44 12.33 16.94 -3.30
C GLU A 44 11.71 15.75 -4.05
N MET A 45 12.38 14.59 -4.04
CA MET A 45 11.86 13.36 -4.64
C MET A 45 10.92 12.58 -3.73
N GLY A 46 10.62 13.08 -2.52
CA GLY A 46 9.75 12.45 -1.53
C GLY A 46 8.45 11.91 -2.16
N THR A 47 7.76 12.72 -2.95
CA THR A 47 6.50 12.35 -3.60
C THR A 47 6.63 11.34 -4.75
N ARG A 48 7.84 10.99 -5.16
CA ARG A 48 8.13 10.06 -6.28
C ARG A 48 8.43 8.64 -5.79
N PHE A 49 8.69 8.45 -4.50
CA PHE A 49 8.91 7.13 -3.91
C PHE A 49 7.61 6.33 -3.80
N LEU A 50 7.63 5.07 -4.26
CA LEU A 50 6.50 4.14 -4.15
C LEU A 50 6.05 3.94 -2.70
N THR A 51 6.98 3.97 -1.75
CA THR A 51 6.69 3.86 -0.31
C THR A 51 5.75 4.96 0.15
N ASN A 52 5.95 6.20 -0.29
CA ASN A 52 5.11 7.33 0.09
C ASN A 52 3.73 7.27 -0.57
N TRP A 53 3.66 6.76 -1.80
CA TRP A 53 2.38 6.43 -2.44
C TRP A 53 1.62 5.37 -1.65
N ASN A 54 2.29 4.29 -1.25
CA ASN A 54 1.70 3.24 -0.44
C ASN A 54 1.18 3.78 0.90
N LEU A 55 1.96 4.58 1.62
CA LEU A 55 1.54 5.19 2.89
C LEU A 55 0.32 6.09 2.72
N PHE A 56 0.30 6.91 1.67
CA PHE A 56 -0.82 7.79 1.36
C PHE A 56 -2.09 6.98 1.06
N ILE A 57 -1.99 5.96 0.19
CA ILE A 57 -3.13 5.12 -0.15
C ILE A 57 -3.62 4.32 1.07
N GLN A 58 -2.73 3.82 1.93
CA GLN A 58 -3.13 3.16 3.18
C GLN A 58 -3.85 4.12 4.12
N THR A 59 -3.39 5.36 4.23
CA THR A 59 -4.05 6.40 5.03
C THR A 59 -5.48 6.65 4.53
N LEU A 60 -5.64 6.83 3.20
CA LEU A 60 -6.95 7.02 2.59
C LEU A 60 -7.86 5.79 2.78
N PHE A 61 -7.29 4.59 2.66
CA PHE A 61 -8.04 3.35 2.81
C PHE A 61 -8.57 3.16 4.23
N PHE A 62 -7.70 3.26 5.25
CA PHE A 62 -8.13 3.10 6.65
C PHE A 62 -9.06 4.24 7.09
N GLY A 63 -8.82 5.47 6.63
CA GLY A 63 -9.73 6.60 6.81
C GLY A 63 -11.11 6.31 6.18
N GLY A 64 -11.13 5.76 4.97
CA GLY A 64 -12.35 5.31 4.30
C GLY A 64 -13.06 4.19 5.05
N CYS A 65 -12.34 3.21 5.59
CA CYS A 65 -12.92 2.13 6.37
C CYS A 65 -13.55 2.64 7.67
N LEU A 66 -12.86 3.50 8.42
CA LEU A 66 -13.41 4.13 9.62
C LEU A 66 -14.64 4.99 9.31
N PHE A 67 -14.58 5.78 8.23
CA PHE A 67 -15.74 6.54 7.75
C PHE A 67 -16.92 5.62 7.43
N HIS A 68 -16.68 4.50 6.74
CA HIS A 68 -17.73 3.53 6.46
C HIS A 68 -18.38 3.04 7.78
N ASP A 69 -17.58 2.70 8.78
CA ASP A 69 -18.09 2.18 10.05
C ASP A 69 -18.91 3.22 10.80
N ILE A 70 -18.44 4.47 10.89
CA ILE A 70 -19.18 5.59 11.49
C ILE A 70 -20.51 5.78 10.77
N MET A 71 -20.51 5.79 9.44
CA MET A 71 -21.75 5.99 8.66
C MET A 71 -22.75 4.85 8.85
N LYS A 72 -22.29 3.60 9.01
CA LYS A 72 -23.15 2.46 9.36
C LYS A 72 -23.79 2.65 10.75
N ILE A 73 -23.04 3.16 11.72
CA ILE A 73 -23.53 3.40 13.10
C ILE A 73 -24.54 4.54 13.13
N LEU A 74 -24.23 5.68 12.50
CA LEU A 74 -25.05 6.88 12.57
C LEU A 74 -26.32 6.81 11.71
N ASN A 75 -26.23 6.24 10.50
CA ASN A 75 -27.29 6.32 9.51
C ASN A 75 -28.02 4.99 9.27
N GLY A 76 -27.51 3.88 9.84
CA GLY A 76 -28.16 2.57 9.80
C GLY A 76 -28.70 2.20 8.41
N PRO A 77 -30.03 1.98 8.25
CA PRO A 77 -30.64 1.59 6.96
C PRO A 77 -30.39 2.59 5.81
N ASN A 78 -30.29 3.89 6.09
CA ASN A 78 -30.15 4.92 5.06
C ASN A 78 -28.79 4.83 4.34
N TRP A 79 -27.78 4.25 5.00
CA TRP A 79 -26.45 4.02 4.41
C TRP A 79 -26.37 2.73 3.57
N PHE A 80 -27.41 1.90 3.52
CA PHE A 80 -27.28 0.54 2.96
C PHE A 80 -26.87 0.52 1.48
N LYS A 81 -27.52 1.32 0.62
CA LYS A 81 -27.26 1.33 -0.84
C LYS A 81 -25.92 1.99 -1.17
N LEU A 82 -25.64 3.16 -0.59
CA LEU A 82 -24.39 3.89 -0.83
C LEU A 82 -23.20 3.18 -0.17
N GLY A 83 -23.37 2.70 1.06
CA GLY A 83 -22.39 1.92 1.80
C GLY A 83 -21.99 0.63 1.10
N SER A 84 -22.92 -0.08 0.46
CA SER A 84 -22.58 -1.27 -0.33
C SER A 84 -21.63 -0.96 -1.51
N LYS A 85 -21.90 0.13 -2.24
CA LYS A 85 -21.01 0.60 -3.32
C LYS A 85 -19.66 1.03 -2.77
N PHE A 86 -19.66 1.75 -1.66
CA PHE A 86 -18.45 2.21 -1.00
C PHE A 86 -17.59 1.06 -0.46
N GLN A 87 -18.19 0.04 0.17
CA GLN A 87 -17.53 -1.19 0.57
C GLN A 87 -16.91 -1.92 -0.63
N THR A 88 -17.61 -1.93 -1.77
CA THR A 88 -17.10 -2.53 -3.01
C THR A 88 -15.86 -1.79 -3.50
N LEU A 89 -15.89 -0.45 -3.47
CA LEU A 89 -14.71 0.38 -3.80
C LEU A 89 -13.55 0.11 -2.85
N LEU A 90 -13.76 0.11 -1.53
CA LEU A 90 -12.73 -0.20 -0.54
C LEU A 90 -12.15 -1.60 -0.78
N SER A 91 -13.01 -2.60 -1.02
CA SER A 91 -12.57 -3.98 -1.27
C SER A 91 -11.75 -4.10 -2.55
N LEU A 92 -12.12 -3.36 -3.60
CA LEU A 92 -11.39 -3.31 -4.85
C LEU A 92 -10.04 -2.62 -4.67
N SER A 93 -9.98 -1.48 -3.99
CA SER A 93 -8.73 -0.76 -3.69
C SER A 93 -7.78 -1.59 -2.83
N PHE A 94 -8.30 -2.24 -1.79
CA PHE A 94 -7.53 -3.14 -0.91
C PHE A 94 -6.88 -4.27 -1.70
N SER A 95 -7.73 -4.99 -2.44
CA SER A 95 -7.36 -6.18 -3.18
C SER A 95 -6.41 -5.87 -4.34
N SER A 96 -6.66 -4.78 -5.06
CA SER A 96 -5.95 -4.47 -6.30
C SER A 96 -4.64 -3.76 -6.04
N ILE A 97 -4.59 -2.83 -5.08
CA ILE A 97 -3.44 -1.93 -4.89
C ILE A 97 -2.83 -2.16 -3.52
N LEU A 98 -3.63 -2.00 -2.45
CA LEU A 98 -3.10 -1.86 -1.09
C LEU A 98 -2.31 -3.08 -0.61
N LEU A 99 -2.92 -4.26 -0.77
CA LEU A 99 -2.35 -5.52 -0.35
C LEU A 99 -1.08 -5.88 -1.14
N PRO A 100 -1.09 -5.94 -2.50
CA PRO A 100 0.11 -6.29 -3.25
C PRO A 100 1.24 -5.26 -3.11
N VAL A 101 0.93 -3.95 -3.17
CA VAL A 101 1.94 -2.90 -3.04
C VAL A 101 2.52 -2.87 -1.63
N GLY A 102 1.70 -3.02 -0.60
CA GLY A 102 2.16 -3.04 0.78
C GLY A 102 3.10 -4.22 1.09
N ILE A 103 2.78 -5.42 0.59
CA ILE A 103 3.68 -6.59 0.70
C ILE A 103 4.98 -6.32 -0.07
N PHE A 104 4.89 -5.87 -1.32
CA PHE A 104 6.06 -5.62 -2.16
C PHE A 104 6.99 -4.56 -1.57
N VAL A 105 6.46 -3.44 -1.07
CA VAL A 105 7.25 -2.36 -0.45
C VAL A 105 7.99 -2.88 0.78
N CYS A 106 7.30 -3.62 1.66
CA CYS A 106 7.92 -4.20 2.85
C CYS A 106 9.01 -5.21 2.47
N VAL A 107 8.67 -6.22 1.68
CA VAL A 107 9.59 -7.31 1.30
C VAL A 107 10.80 -6.77 0.55
N THR A 108 10.57 -5.98 -0.50
CA THR A 108 11.66 -5.47 -1.34
C THR A 108 12.59 -4.56 -0.55
N PHE A 109 12.04 -3.68 0.29
CA PHE A 109 12.86 -2.81 1.13
C PHE A 109 13.75 -3.64 2.06
N TRP A 110 13.20 -4.56 2.84
CA TRP A 110 13.98 -5.29 3.83
C TRP A 110 14.97 -6.29 3.23
N VAL A 111 14.62 -6.91 2.10
CA VAL A 111 15.55 -7.76 1.35
C VAL A 111 16.74 -6.94 0.85
N MET A 112 16.49 -5.78 0.23
CA MET A 112 17.56 -4.90 -0.25
C MET A 112 18.37 -4.30 0.89
N TYR A 113 17.70 -3.92 2.00
CA TYR A 113 18.34 -3.39 3.20
C TYR A 113 19.30 -4.41 3.82
N ALA A 114 18.90 -5.67 3.87
CA ALA A 114 19.73 -6.77 4.38
C ALA A 114 20.88 -7.13 3.43
N TYR A 115 20.68 -7.00 2.12
CA TYR A 115 21.74 -7.23 1.13
C TYR A 115 22.81 -6.14 1.19
N ASP A 116 22.42 -4.88 0.98
CA ASP A 116 23.27 -3.71 1.16
C ASP A 116 22.39 -2.46 1.33
N ARG A 117 22.29 -1.99 2.58
CA ARG A 117 21.51 -0.81 2.91
C ARG A 117 22.01 0.46 2.20
N GLU A 118 23.30 0.57 1.86
CA GLU A 118 23.82 1.81 1.26
C GLU A 118 23.24 2.07 -0.14
N ILE A 119 22.67 1.05 -0.78
CA ILE A 119 22.03 1.17 -2.10
C ILE A 119 20.66 1.85 -2.03
N ILE A 120 19.88 1.58 -0.97
CA ILE A 120 18.47 1.99 -0.88
C ILE A 120 18.15 2.90 0.31
N TYR A 121 18.94 2.80 1.38
CA TYR A 121 18.79 3.54 2.63
C TYR A 121 20.16 3.76 3.30
N PRO A 122 21.00 4.66 2.73
CA PRO A 122 22.32 4.97 3.24
C PRO A 122 22.32 5.34 4.72
N LYS A 123 23.44 5.11 5.42
CA LYS A 123 23.59 5.51 6.84
C LYS A 123 23.33 6.99 7.08
N LEU A 124 23.63 7.83 6.10
CA LEU A 124 23.33 9.25 6.17
C LEU A 124 21.82 9.51 6.38
N VAL A 125 20.94 8.66 5.84
CA VAL A 125 19.49 8.83 6.01
C VAL A 125 19.05 8.68 7.47
N ASP A 126 19.82 7.97 8.32
CA ASP A 126 19.52 7.83 9.74
C ASP A 126 19.59 9.17 10.51
N SER A 127 20.32 10.17 10.00
CA SER A 127 20.34 11.52 10.59
C SER A 127 19.09 12.32 10.27
N TYR A 128 18.34 11.92 9.24
CA TYR A 128 17.18 12.65 8.73
C TYR A 128 15.86 11.99 9.11
N ILE A 129 15.80 10.66 8.99
CA ILE A 129 14.62 9.85 9.24
C ILE A 129 14.90 8.98 10.45
N PRO A 130 14.32 9.30 11.62
CA PRO A 130 14.39 8.46 12.81
C PRO A 130 14.04 6.99 12.50
N TYR A 131 14.73 6.09 13.18
CA TYR A 131 14.55 4.64 13.02
C TYR A 131 13.08 4.20 13.09
N TRP A 132 12.29 4.77 13.99
CA TRP A 132 10.88 4.41 14.11
C TRP A 132 10.06 4.84 12.88
N GLN A 133 10.41 5.95 12.21
CA GLN A 133 9.76 6.38 10.97
C GLN A 133 10.11 5.44 9.83
N ASN A 134 11.37 4.99 9.73
CA ASN A 134 11.76 3.95 8.79
C ASN A 134 10.89 2.68 8.95
N HIS A 135 10.72 2.20 10.18
CA HIS A 135 9.80 1.10 10.46
C HIS A 135 8.34 1.43 10.15
N GLY A 136 7.89 2.66 10.43
CA GLY A 136 6.54 3.10 10.05
C GLY A 136 6.29 3.03 8.55
N MET A 137 7.27 3.42 7.75
CA MET A 137 7.20 3.43 6.28
C MET A 137 7.29 2.03 5.67
N HIS A 138 8.14 1.16 6.23
CA HIS A 138 8.54 -0.09 5.57
C HIS A 138 8.17 -1.37 6.31
N THR A 139 7.78 -1.30 7.58
CA THR A 139 7.36 -2.46 8.39
C THR A 139 5.90 -2.38 8.75
N THR A 140 5.48 -1.32 9.46
CA THR A 140 4.13 -1.20 10.06
C THR A 140 3.01 -1.31 9.03
N ILE A 141 3.28 -0.90 7.79
CA ILE A 141 2.38 -1.07 6.65
C ILE A 141 1.90 -2.52 6.44
N LEU A 142 2.73 -3.53 6.71
CA LEU A 142 2.42 -4.93 6.45
C LEU A 142 1.53 -5.56 7.54
N PRO A 143 1.84 -5.44 8.84
CA PRO A 143 0.93 -5.88 9.89
C PRO A 143 -0.47 -5.25 9.80
N LEU A 144 -0.58 -3.96 9.43
CA LEU A 144 -1.89 -3.30 9.30
C LEU A 144 -2.73 -3.91 8.16
N ILE A 145 -2.16 -4.08 6.96
CA ILE A 145 -2.90 -4.69 5.84
C ILE A 145 -3.19 -6.17 6.09
N LEU A 146 -2.32 -6.90 6.77
CA LEU A 146 -2.57 -8.30 7.15
C LEU A 146 -3.66 -8.40 8.21
N ALA A 147 -3.64 -7.55 9.23
CA ALA A 147 -4.70 -7.47 10.22
C ALA A 147 -6.05 -7.24 9.52
N GLU A 148 -6.11 -6.28 8.59
CA GLU A 148 -7.34 -6.01 7.83
C GLU A 148 -7.78 -7.22 6.99
N LEU A 149 -6.85 -7.89 6.32
CA LEU A 149 -7.15 -9.10 5.54
C LEU A 149 -7.79 -10.21 6.40
N PHE A 150 -7.36 -10.35 7.66
CA PHE A 150 -7.86 -11.38 8.57
C PHE A 150 -9.10 -10.96 9.37
N THR A 151 -9.33 -9.66 9.57
CA THR A 151 -10.52 -9.14 10.30
C THR A 151 -11.69 -8.81 9.37
N THR A 152 -11.39 -8.40 8.14
CA THR A 152 -12.38 -7.86 7.19
C THR A 152 -12.33 -8.62 5.88
N ARG A 153 -13.49 -9.16 5.50
CA ARG A 153 -13.62 -9.88 4.23
C ARG A 153 -13.85 -8.90 3.07
N HIS A 154 -12.79 -8.56 2.35
CA HIS A 154 -12.88 -7.82 1.09
C HIS A 154 -13.20 -8.74 -0.08
N LYS A 155 -14.47 -8.89 -0.48
CA LYS A 155 -14.76 -9.74 -1.64
C LYS A 155 -14.05 -9.19 -2.88
N PHE A 156 -13.25 -10.02 -3.56
CA PHE A 156 -12.76 -9.71 -4.91
C PHE A 156 -13.97 -9.60 -5.83
N PRO A 157 -14.34 -8.38 -6.30
CA PRO A 157 -15.50 -8.26 -7.16
C PRO A 157 -15.21 -8.84 -8.55
N SER A 158 -13.94 -8.74 -9.01
CA SER A 158 -13.44 -9.36 -10.24
C SER A 158 -11.90 -9.37 -10.24
N VAL A 159 -11.30 -10.52 -10.56
CA VAL A 159 -9.83 -10.64 -10.75
C VAL A 159 -9.39 -9.76 -11.91
N THR A 160 -10.12 -9.76 -13.03
CA THR A 160 -9.85 -8.92 -14.19
C THR A 160 -9.89 -7.44 -13.84
N ALA A 161 -10.92 -6.99 -13.10
CA ALA A 161 -10.98 -5.59 -12.66
C ALA A 161 -9.79 -5.21 -11.77
N SER A 162 -9.39 -6.13 -10.88
CA SER A 162 -8.24 -5.91 -10.00
C SER A 162 -6.94 -5.82 -10.79
N MET A 163 -6.74 -6.68 -11.80
CA MET A 163 -5.60 -6.62 -12.71
C MET A 163 -5.57 -5.34 -13.55
N VAL A 164 -6.72 -4.89 -14.07
CA VAL A 164 -6.79 -3.64 -14.86
C VAL A 164 -6.42 -2.44 -14.00
N ILE A 165 -6.97 -2.34 -12.80
CA ILE A 165 -6.63 -1.25 -11.85
C ILE A 165 -5.16 -1.31 -11.48
N PHE A 166 -4.64 -2.52 -11.23
CA PHE A 166 -3.25 -2.72 -10.89
C PHE A 166 -2.31 -2.33 -12.04
N LEU A 167 -2.66 -2.65 -13.28
CA LEU A 167 -1.91 -2.27 -14.46
C LEU A 167 -1.92 -0.75 -14.66
N ILE A 168 -3.07 -0.10 -14.51
CA ILE A 168 -3.18 1.37 -14.58
C ILE A 168 -2.28 2.01 -13.52
N PHE A 169 -2.34 1.53 -12.28
CA PHE A 169 -1.46 2.01 -11.20
C PHE A 169 0.02 1.84 -11.56
N GLY A 170 0.40 0.66 -12.07
CA GLY A 170 1.76 0.37 -12.52
C GLY A 170 2.26 1.29 -13.62
N VAL A 171 1.44 1.55 -14.63
CA VAL A 171 1.76 2.48 -15.73
C VAL A 171 1.93 3.89 -15.20
N ILE A 172 1.02 4.37 -14.34
CA ILE A 172 1.12 5.70 -13.73
C ILE A 172 2.43 5.83 -12.95
N TYR A 173 2.76 4.84 -12.12
CA TYR A 173 4.01 4.86 -11.36
C TYR A 173 5.24 4.77 -12.27
N GLY A 174 5.21 3.94 -13.30
CA GLY A 174 6.28 3.82 -14.30
C GLY A 174 6.53 5.15 -15.03
N VAL A 175 5.47 5.89 -15.37
CA VAL A 175 5.59 7.24 -15.95
C VAL A 175 6.27 8.19 -14.97
N VAL A 176 5.85 8.22 -13.70
CA VAL A 176 6.51 9.05 -12.66
C VAL A 176 7.98 8.69 -12.52
N PHE A 177 8.31 7.40 -12.51
CA PHE A 177 9.68 6.90 -12.40
C PHE A 177 10.56 7.37 -13.57
N LEU A 178 10.08 7.24 -14.81
CA LEU A 178 10.80 7.66 -16.02
C LEU A 178 10.90 9.18 -16.14
N LEU A 179 9.82 9.92 -15.87
CA LEU A 179 9.83 11.39 -15.87
C LEU A 179 10.82 11.94 -14.85
N THR A 180 10.98 11.27 -13.70
CA THR A 180 12.00 11.66 -12.72
C THR A 180 13.41 11.59 -13.28
N TYR A 181 13.73 10.51 -14.00
CA TYR A 181 15.03 10.39 -14.65
C TYR A 181 15.27 11.51 -15.67
N VAL A 182 14.26 11.84 -16.48
CA VAL A 182 14.35 12.92 -17.49
C VAL A 182 14.50 14.29 -16.82
N GLU A 183 13.72 14.59 -15.78
CA GLU A 183 13.69 15.90 -15.12
C GLU A 183 14.90 16.16 -14.23
N LYS A 184 15.35 15.14 -13.49
CA LYS A 184 16.40 15.26 -12.46
C LYS A 184 17.75 14.73 -12.91
N GLY A 185 17.82 14.06 -14.07
CA GLY A 185 19.04 13.40 -14.56
C GLY A 185 19.49 12.20 -13.71
N ARG A 186 18.64 11.74 -12.78
CA ARG A 186 18.92 10.62 -11.87
C ARG A 186 17.63 9.87 -11.52
N TRP A 187 17.78 8.59 -11.17
CA TRP A 187 16.67 7.71 -10.83
C TRP A 187 16.14 7.95 -9.41
N VAL A 188 14.85 7.65 -9.18
CA VAL A 188 14.23 7.69 -7.85
C VAL A 188 15.00 6.76 -6.88
N TYR A 189 15.39 5.58 -7.35
CA TYR A 189 16.21 4.63 -6.59
C TYR A 189 17.63 4.59 -7.17
N PRO A 190 18.67 4.95 -6.39
CA PRO A 190 20.06 5.01 -6.87
C PRO A 190 20.58 3.73 -7.53
N LEU A 191 20.09 2.55 -7.11
CA LEU A 191 20.36 1.24 -7.74
C LEU A 191 20.29 1.27 -9.27
N PHE A 192 19.30 1.98 -9.83
CA PHE A 192 19.10 2.03 -11.28
C PHE A 192 20.14 2.89 -11.99
N GLY A 193 20.84 3.76 -11.26
CA GLY A 193 21.97 4.52 -11.79
C GLY A 193 23.26 3.71 -11.92
N LEU A 194 23.30 2.50 -11.37
CA LEU A 194 24.44 1.59 -11.52
C LEU A 194 24.49 0.92 -12.90
N PHE A 195 23.42 1.02 -13.68
CA PHE A 195 23.25 0.35 -14.95
C PHE A 195 22.94 1.34 -16.09
N SER A 196 23.09 0.88 -17.33
CA SER A 196 22.64 1.66 -18.50
C SER A 196 21.12 1.77 -18.53
N VAL A 197 20.59 2.84 -19.15
CA VAL A 197 19.15 3.09 -19.23
C VAL A 197 18.34 1.87 -19.72
N PRO A 198 18.75 1.12 -20.76
CA PRO A 198 18.02 -0.07 -21.19
C PRO A 198 17.95 -1.16 -20.11
N ILE A 199 19.04 -1.38 -19.37
CA ILE A 199 19.08 -2.35 -18.27
C ILE A 199 18.18 -1.89 -17.12
N SER A 200 18.22 -0.61 -16.78
CA SER A 200 17.37 -0.02 -15.73
C SER A 200 15.88 -0.14 -16.06
N VAL A 201 15.50 0.06 -17.33
CA VAL A 201 14.13 -0.19 -17.81
C VAL A 201 13.78 -1.68 -17.72
N ALA A 202 14.68 -2.59 -18.09
CA ALA A 202 14.45 -4.03 -17.96
C ALA A 202 14.24 -4.45 -16.49
N ILE A 203 15.08 -3.94 -15.57
CA ILE A 203 14.92 -4.16 -14.12
C ILE A 203 13.57 -3.64 -13.64
N MET A 204 13.16 -2.44 -14.08
CA MET A 204 11.85 -1.87 -13.73
C MET A 204 10.71 -2.79 -14.19
N THR A 205 10.78 -3.32 -15.42
CA THR A 205 9.78 -4.28 -15.93
C THR A 205 9.75 -5.55 -15.09
N VAL A 206 10.90 -6.12 -14.73
CA VAL A 206 10.98 -7.32 -13.88
C VAL A 206 10.37 -7.06 -12.51
N LEU A 207 10.70 -5.94 -11.86
CA LEU A 207 10.12 -5.55 -10.58
C LEU A 207 8.61 -5.32 -10.66
N PHE A 208 8.11 -4.79 -11.76
CA PHE A 208 6.67 -4.66 -11.99
C PHE A 208 5.98 -6.03 -12.09
N VAL A 209 6.60 -7.00 -12.76
CA VAL A 209 6.09 -8.39 -12.81
C VAL A 209 6.11 -9.04 -11.43
N ILE A 210 7.18 -8.86 -10.65
CA ILE A 210 7.27 -9.34 -9.26
C ILE A 210 6.17 -8.70 -8.40
N LEU A 211 5.99 -7.39 -8.50
CA LEU A 211 4.93 -6.68 -7.80
C LEU A 211 3.54 -7.22 -8.19
N MET A 212 3.30 -7.50 -9.48
CA MET A 212 2.05 -8.12 -9.95
C MET A 212 1.85 -9.54 -9.39
N SER A 213 2.92 -10.30 -9.15
CA SER A 213 2.80 -11.63 -8.52
C SER A 213 2.20 -11.55 -7.11
N PHE A 214 2.47 -10.49 -6.36
CA PHE A 214 1.90 -10.28 -5.02
C PHE A 214 0.38 -10.06 -5.05
N LEU A 215 -0.19 -9.62 -6.17
CA LEU A 215 -1.66 -9.56 -6.34
C LEU A 215 -2.26 -10.96 -6.21
N PHE A 216 -1.64 -11.94 -6.86
CA PHE A 216 -2.07 -13.34 -6.83
C PHE A 216 -1.81 -13.99 -5.47
N VAL A 217 -0.73 -13.62 -4.78
CA VAL A 217 -0.49 -14.03 -3.38
C VAL A 217 -1.63 -13.53 -2.49
N GLY A 218 -2.04 -12.28 -2.63
CA GLY A 218 -3.19 -11.73 -1.91
C GLY A 218 -4.49 -12.47 -2.17
N ILE A 219 -4.79 -12.75 -3.45
CA ILE A 219 -5.95 -13.56 -3.87
C ILE A 219 -5.90 -14.95 -3.22
N PHE A 220 -4.74 -15.59 -3.24
CA PHE A 220 -4.53 -16.92 -2.68
C PHE A 220 -4.79 -16.95 -1.17
N ILE A 221 -4.16 -16.05 -0.40
CA ILE A 221 -4.32 -15.99 1.07
C ILE A 221 -5.80 -15.76 1.41
N GLN A 222 -6.45 -14.84 0.70
CA GLN A 222 -7.83 -14.51 0.99
C GLN A 222 -8.80 -15.66 0.66
N ASN A 223 -8.60 -16.36 -0.47
CA ASN A 223 -9.39 -17.53 -0.83
C ASN A 223 -9.17 -18.69 0.17
N MET A 224 -7.94 -18.87 0.63
CA MET A 224 -7.61 -19.89 1.63
C MET A 224 -8.32 -19.64 2.97
N TYR A 225 -8.32 -18.40 3.44
CA TYR A 225 -8.91 -18.03 4.74
C TYR A 225 -10.44 -17.90 4.67
N TRP A 226 -10.98 -17.16 3.68
CA TRP A 226 -12.41 -16.84 3.59
C TRP A 226 -13.21 -17.78 2.68
N GLY A 227 -12.59 -18.54 1.76
CA GLY A 227 -13.29 -19.37 0.77
C GLY A 227 -14.09 -20.54 1.39
N LYS A 228 -13.69 -21.02 2.56
CA LYS A 228 -14.41 -22.09 3.28
C LYS A 228 -15.78 -21.63 3.80
N GLU A 229 -15.98 -20.34 4.04
CA GLU A 229 -17.27 -19.80 4.48
C GLU A 229 -18.33 -19.80 3.37
N ASP A 230 -17.91 -19.65 2.10
CA ASP A 230 -18.83 -19.64 0.96
C ASP A 230 -19.44 -21.01 0.71
N VAL A 231 -18.64 -22.07 0.89
CA VAL A 231 -19.12 -23.45 0.83
C VAL A 231 -20.16 -23.67 1.93
N LYS A 232 -19.87 -23.30 3.18
CA LYS A 232 -20.83 -23.44 4.30
C LYS A 232 -22.13 -22.64 4.10
N LYS A 233 -22.07 -21.43 3.52
CA LYS A 233 -23.27 -20.62 3.21
C LYS A 233 -24.08 -21.20 2.04
N ARG A 234 -23.43 -21.81 1.04
CA ARG A 234 -24.10 -22.47 -0.10
C ARG A 234 -24.88 -23.71 0.33
N TYR A 235 -24.34 -24.50 1.26
CA TYR A 235 -25.04 -25.66 1.85
C TYR A 235 -26.18 -25.28 2.81
N ARG A 236 -26.16 -24.08 3.40
CA ARG A 236 -27.22 -23.58 4.29
C ARG A 236 -28.41 -22.91 3.58
N LYS A 237 -28.34 -22.67 2.26
CA LYS A 237 -29.52 -22.19 1.52
C LYS A 237 -30.52 -23.34 1.42
N PRO A 238 -31.75 -23.22 1.95
CA PRO A 238 -32.77 -24.24 1.73
C PRO A 238 -33.00 -24.35 0.22
N LEU A 239 -32.95 -25.58 -0.30
CA LEU A 239 -33.40 -25.89 -1.65
C LEU A 239 -34.80 -25.29 -1.79
N LYS A 240 -34.94 -24.21 -2.56
CA LYS A 240 -36.24 -23.70 -2.96
C LYS A 240 -36.95 -24.87 -3.63
N LYS A 241 -37.92 -25.49 -2.96
CA LYS A 241 -38.84 -26.42 -3.60
C LYS A 241 -39.52 -25.63 -4.71
N SER A 242 -39.24 -25.98 -5.97
CA SER A 242 -40.06 -25.54 -7.09
C SER A 242 -41.43 -26.20 -6.91
N SER A 243 -42.42 -25.39 -6.55
CA SER A 243 -43.84 -25.72 -6.72
C SER A 243 -44.24 -25.48 -8.17
#